data_AF-A0A7R9FDI5-F1
#
_entry.id   AF-A0A7R9FDI5-F1
#
_cell.length_a   1.000
_cell.length_b   1.000
_cell.length_c   1.000
_cell.angle_alpha   90.00
_cell.angle_beta   90.00
_cell.angle_gamma   90.00
#
_symmetry.space_group_name_H-M   'P 1'
#
loop_
_entity.id
_entity.type
_entity.pdbx_description
1 polymer ?
#
loop_
_entity_poly.entity_id
_entity_poly.type
_entity_poly.pdbx_seq_one_letter_code
_entity_poly.pdbx_strand_id
1 'polypeptide(L)'
;QGILAGLRCLEVALTNYGGACGPGRVSLERFIMKLVDVPTAPRLLRAVGRCVALLPLVGGGGTQRTNHRQQWIKAHLTLCHTLHHLLNQLYQPAEDMVETLSLRKVRDKDPVKRVQRLTTQLGNVAKFLQAMLNGVFPVPKNVSAQAVLDVVCRGLSVQCASLLSRNSSSEAVILACHLPDIHLQLLDILKSLILW
;
A
#
# COMPACT_ATOMS: atom_id res chain seq x y z
N GLN A 1 -20.38 -10.98 -0.75
CA GLN A 1 -19.76 -12.16 -1.36
C GLN A 1 -19.32 -11.92 -2.82
N GLY A 2 -20.10 -11.21 -3.65
CA GLY A 2 -19.75 -10.96 -5.07
C GLY A 2 -18.41 -10.25 -5.33
N ILE A 3 -18.04 -9.23 -4.56
CA ILE A 3 -16.77 -8.49 -4.78
C ILE A 3 -15.54 -9.40 -4.61
N LEU A 4 -15.54 -10.27 -3.60
CA LEU A 4 -14.42 -11.18 -3.36
C LEU A 4 -14.26 -12.20 -4.51
N ALA A 5 -15.37 -12.72 -5.03
CA ALA A 5 -15.35 -13.61 -6.18
C ALA A 5 -14.82 -12.87 -7.44
N GLY A 6 -15.27 -11.63 -7.65
CA GLY A 6 -14.79 -10.77 -8.74
C GLY A 6 -13.28 -10.52 -8.67
N LEU A 7 -12.73 -10.22 -7.49
CA LEU A 7 -11.29 -10.03 -7.31
C LEU A 7 -10.49 -11.32 -7.55
N ARG A 8 -11.00 -12.48 -7.14
CA ARG A 8 -10.34 -13.77 -7.43
C ARG A 8 -10.35 -14.09 -8.93
N CYS A 9 -11.46 -13.80 -9.61
CA CYS A 9 -11.53 -13.93 -11.06
C CYS A 9 -10.53 -12.97 -11.73
N LEU A 10 -10.47 -11.73 -11.26
CA LEU A 10 -9.52 -10.75 -11.76
C LEU A 10 -8.07 -11.19 -11.53
N GLU A 11 -7.73 -11.72 -10.36
CA GLU A 11 -6.42 -12.29 -10.05
C GLU A 11 -6.03 -13.35 -11.09
N VAL A 12 -6.90 -14.34 -11.35
CA VAL A 12 -6.67 -15.37 -12.38
C VAL A 12 -6.51 -14.75 -13.78
N ALA A 13 -7.35 -13.78 -14.14
CA ALA A 13 -7.29 -13.11 -15.43
C ALA A 13 -5.98 -12.34 -15.61
N LEU A 14 -5.52 -11.61 -14.59
CA LEU A 14 -4.27 -10.85 -14.65
C LEU A 14 -3.04 -11.75 -14.71
N THR A 15 -3.04 -12.86 -13.97
CA THR A 15 -1.92 -13.82 -13.98
C THR A 15 -1.77 -14.50 -15.34
N ASN A 16 -2.86 -14.90 -15.98
CA ASN A 16 -2.82 -15.70 -17.21
C ASN A 16 -2.93 -14.85 -18.48
N TYR A 17 -3.60 -13.70 -18.41
CA TYR A 17 -3.98 -12.88 -19.55
C TYR A 17 -3.69 -11.39 -19.36
N GLY A 18 -2.77 -11.01 -18.46
CA GLY A 18 -2.43 -9.61 -18.16
C GLY A 18 -2.16 -8.74 -19.41
N GLY A 19 -1.50 -9.32 -20.42
CA GLY A 19 -1.27 -8.66 -21.72
C GLY A 19 -2.56 -8.22 -22.43
N ALA A 20 -3.57 -9.09 -22.44
CA ALA A 20 -4.87 -8.81 -23.06
C ALA A 20 -5.73 -7.83 -22.25
N CYS A 21 -5.43 -7.63 -20.96
CA CYS A 21 -6.13 -6.68 -20.11
C CYS A 21 -5.74 -5.21 -20.36
N GLY A 22 -4.76 -4.93 -21.24
CA GLY A 22 -4.26 -3.58 -21.54
C GLY A 22 -5.34 -2.53 -21.80
N PRO A 23 -6.33 -2.77 -22.70
CA PRO A 23 -7.42 -1.81 -22.96
C PRO A 23 -8.26 -1.46 -21.72
N GLY A 24 -8.35 -2.40 -20.77
CA GLY A 24 -9.10 -2.23 -19.52
C GLY A 24 -8.30 -1.60 -18.38
N ARG A 25 -7.00 -1.29 -18.57
CA ARG A 25 -6.09 -0.91 -17.48
C ARG A 25 -6.63 0.18 -16.56
N VAL A 26 -7.05 1.31 -17.14
CA VAL A 26 -7.54 2.46 -16.37
C VAL A 26 -8.79 2.08 -15.54
N SER A 27 -9.67 1.27 -16.10
CA SER A 27 -10.88 0.81 -15.42
C SER A 27 -10.55 -0.17 -14.28
N LEU A 28 -9.58 -1.06 -14.50
CA LEU A 28 -9.09 -2.00 -13.48
C LEU A 28 -8.41 -1.27 -12.32
N GLU A 29 -7.49 -0.36 -12.62
CA GLU A 29 -6.82 0.47 -11.62
C GLU A 29 -7.87 1.25 -10.82
N ARG A 30 -8.79 1.94 -11.49
CA ARG A 30 -9.87 2.69 -10.81
C ARG A 30 -10.74 1.79 -9.91
N PHE A 31 -11.07 0.59 -10.37
CA PHE A 31 -11.85 -0.36 -9.58
C PHE A 31 -11.10 -0.83 -8.34
N ILE A 32 -9.84 -1.24 -8.48
CA ILE A 32 -8.99 -1.69 -7.38
C ILE A 32 -8.76 -0.56 -6.38
N MET A 33 -8.43 0.65 -6.85
CA MET A 33 -8.17 1.81 -5.99
C MET A 33 -9.37 2.20 -5.13
N LYS A 34 -10.60 2.03 -5.62
CA LYS A 34 -11.82 2.24 -4.79
C LYS A 34 -11.91 1.30 -3.59
N LEU A 35 -11.24 0.15 -3.63
CA LEU A 35 -11.26 -0.87 -2.58
C LEU A 35 -10.09 -0.73 -1.60
N VAL A 36 -9.07 0.07 -1.93
CA VAL A 36 -7.88 0.28 -1.10
C VAL A 36 -8.21 0.99 0.21
N ASP A 37 -9.11 1.97 0.17
CA ASP A 37 -9.40 2.85 1.30
C ASP A 37 -10.52 2.36 2.22
N VAL A 38 -11.12 1.21 1.90
CA VAL A 38 -12.27 0.69 2.64
C VAL A 38 -11.76 -0.26 3.72
N PRO A 39 -12.20 -0.10 4.99
CA PRO A 39 -12.00 -1.13 6.00
C PRO A 39 -12.61 -2.44 5.49
N THR A 40 -11.76 -3.42 5.17
CA THR A 40 -12.19 -4.64 4.50
C THR A 40 -11.79 -5.86 5.32
N ALA A 41 -12.64 -6.89 5.29
CA ALA A 41 -12.33 -8.16 5.92
C ALA A 41 -10.96 -8.69 5.44
N PRO A 42 -10.17 -9.38 6.28
CA PRO A 42 -8.80 -9.80 5.92
C PRO A 42 -8.70 -10.57 4.60
N ARG A 43 -9.71 -11.39 4.29
CA ARG A 43 -9.79 -12.14 3.02
C ARG A 43 -9.93 -11.23 1.80
N LEU A 44 -10.72 -10.17 1.92
CA LEU A 44 -10.93 -9.19 0.86
C LEU A 44 -9.69 -8.33 0.67
N LEU A 45 -9.08 -7.85 1.77
CA LEU A 45 -7.84 -7.08 1.71
C LEU A 45 -6.71 -7.85 1.03
N ARG A 46 -6.58 -9.15 1.34
CA ARG A 46 -5.59 -10.02 0.68
C ARG A 46 -5.84 -10.16 -0.82
N ALA A 47 -7.10 -10.29 -1.24
CA ALA A 47 -7.45 -10.37 -2.65
C ALA A 47 -7.14 -9.04 -3.38
N VAL A 48 -7.46 -7.90 -2.77
CA VAL A 48 -7.09 -6.57 -3.30
C VAL A 48 -5.57 -6.45 -3.45
N GLY A 49 -4.81 -6.82 -2.41
CA GLY A 49 -3.35 -6.75 -2.43
C GLY A 49 -2.71 -7.59 -3.54
N ARG A 50 -3.25 -8.78 -3.81
CA ARG A 50 -2.79 -9.61 -4.94
C ARG A 50 -3.12 -8.97 -6.29
N CYS A 51 -4.32 -8.41 -6.45
CA CYS A 51 -4.65 -7.66 -7.67
C CYS A 51 -3.75 -6.44 -7.86
N VAL A 52 -3.43 -5.69 -6.80
CA VAL A 52 -2.47 -4.57 -6.83
C VAL A 52 -1.09 -5.05 -7.27
N ALA A 53 -0.60 -6.16 -6.71
CA ALA A 53 0.69 -6.75 -7.08
C ALA A 53 0.76 -7.22 -8.54
N LEU A 54 -0.39 -7.53 -9.16
CA LEU A 54 -0.49 -7.98 -10.55
C LEU A 54 -0.78 -6.85 -11.55
N LEU A 55 -1.15 -5.64 -11.10
CA LEU A 55 -1.36 -4.48 -11.99
C LEU A 55 -0.18 -4.19 -12.94
N PRO A 56 1.10 -4.37 -12.54
CA PRO A 56 2.23 -4.23 -13.46
C PRO A 56 2.25 -5.21 -14.66
N LEU A 57 1.41 -6.26 -14.64
CA LEU A 57 1.24 -7.18 -15.76
C LEU A 57 0.20 -6.72 -16.77
N VAL A 58 -0.57 -5.67 -16.47
CA VAL A 58 -1.64 -5.20 -17.34
C VAL A 58 -1.06 -4.48 -18.56
N GLY A 59 -1.33 -5.03 -19.74
CA GLY A 59 -0.84 -4.53 -21.02
C GLY A 59 0.40 -5.26 -21.52
N GLY A 60 0.88 -4.87 -22.70
CA GLY A 60 1.99 -5.55 -23.36
C GLY A 60 3.32 -5.40 -22.62
N GLY A 61 4.03 -6.51 -22.44
CA GLY A 61 5.35 -6.56 -21.78
C GLY A 61 6.51 -5.89 -22.54
N GLY A 62 6.25 -5.37 -23.75
CA GLY A 62 7.29 -4.86 -24.64
C GLY A 62 8.27 -5.95 -25.10
N THR A 63 9.35 -5.54 -25.75
CA THR A 63 10.46 -6.45 -26.11
C THR A 63 11.12 -7.00 -24.83
N GLN A 64 11.31 -8.32 -24.79
CA GLN A 64 11.93 -9.05 -23.66
C GLN A 64 11.31 -8.79 -22.27
N ARG A 65 10.02 -8.43 -22.17
CA ARG A 65 9.33 -8.16 -20.88
C ARG A 65 9.91 -6.99 -20.07
N THR A 66 10.72 -6.14 -20.70
CA THR A 66 11.33 -4.95 -20.08
C THR A 66 10.30 -4.01 -19.47
N ASN A 67 9.14 -3.88 -20.12
CA ASN A 67 8.04 -3.04 -19.64
C ASN A 67 7.47 -3.57 -18.31
N HIS A 68 7.33 -4.89 -18.14
CA HIS A 68 6.83 -5.46 -16.88
C HIS A 68 7.80 -5.23 -15.72
N ARG A 69 9.11 -5.32 -15.96
CA ARG A 69 10.11 -5.02 -14.93
C ARG A 69 10.05 -3.55 -14.50
N GLN A 70 9.97 -2.63 -15.46
CA GLN A 70 9.86 -1.19 -15.20
C GLN A 70 8.54 -0.84 -14.48
N GLN A 71 7.43 -1.42 -14.90
CA GLN A 71 6.14 -1.23 -14.24
C GLN A 71 6.12 -1.81 -12.82
N TRP A 72 6.81 -2.94 -12.60
CA TRP A 72 6.91 -3.53 -11.27
C TRP A 72 7.69 -2.62 -10.32
N ILE A 73 8.90 -2.16 -10.70
CA ILE A 73 9.66 -1.24 -9.83
C ILE A 73 8.89 0.07 -9.61
N LYS A 74 8.21 0.59 -10.65
CA LYS A 74 7.38 1.79 -10.50
C LYS A 74 6.29 1.58 -9.45
N ALA A 75 5.51 0.50 -9.56
CA ALA A 75 4.44 0.20 -8.60
C ALA A 75 4.98 -0.06 -7.17
N HIS A 76 6.13 -0.74 -7.05
CA HIS A 76 6.82 -0.95 -5.77
C HIS A 76 7.18 0.37 -5.09
N LEU A 77 7.80 1.28 -5.83
CA LEU A 77 8.17 2.60 -5.33
C LEU A 77 6.93 3.45 -5.03
N THR A 78 5.88 3.41 -5.87
CA THR A 78 4.61 4.08 -5.60
C THR A 78 4.00 3.64 -4.27
N LEU A 79 4.04 2.34 -3.93
CA LEU A 79 3.58 1.85 -2.63
C LEU A 79 4.42 2.43 -1.48
N CYS A 80 5.74 2.46 -1.62
CA CYS A 80 6.64 3.06 -0.61
C CYS A 80 6.38 4.56 -0.43
N HIS A 81 6.23 5.31 -1.53
CA HIS A 81 5.88 6.73 -1.51
C HIS A 81 4.52 6.97 -0.86
N THR A 82 3.54 6.09 -1.12
CA THR A 82 2.21 6.18 -0.51
C THR A 82 2.28 5.97 1.00
N LEU A 83 3.09 5.01 1.47
CA LEU A 83 3.33 4.81 2.91
C LEU A 83 3.99 6.03 3.54
N HIS A 84 5.02 6.61 2.90
CA HIS A 84 5.62 7.86 3.36
C HIS A 84 4.61 9.00 3.44
N HIS A 85 3.75 9.15 2.42
CA HIS A 85 2.72 10.19 2.42
C HIS A 85 1.71 10.00 3.57
N LEU A 86 1.30 8.77 3.86
CA LEU A 86 0.42 8.48 4.99
C LEU A 86 1.11 8.73 6.33
N LEU A 87 2.41 8.39 6.46
CA LEU A 87 3.22 8.73 7.64
C LEU A 87 3.37 10.26 7.79
N ASN A 88 3.50 11.03 6.71
CA ASN A 88 3.44 12.50 6.77
C ASN A 88 2.12 12.95 7.39
N GLN A 89 0.99 12.42 6.91
CA GLN A 89 -0.31 12.85 7.40
C GLN A 89 -0.58 12.47 8.86
N LEU A 90 -0.02 11.36 9.32
CA LEU A 90 -0.13 10.90 10.71
C LEU A 90 0.80 11.65 11.66
N TYR A 91 2.08 11.79 11.32
CA TYR A 91 3.10 12.23 12.27
C TYR A 91 3.38 13.73 12.19
N GLN A 92 3.48 14.26 10.97
CA GLN A 92 3.61 15.68 10.69
C GLN A 92 3.68 15.91 9.17
N PRO A 93 2.98 16.92 8.63
CA PRO A 93 3.00 17.21 7.20
C PRO A 93 4.44 17.51 6.77
N ALA A 94 4.95 16.68 5.86
CA ALA A 94 6.16 16.93 5.08
C ALA A 94 5.76 17.05 3.60
N GLU A 95 6.72 17.37 2.74
CA GLU A 95 6.49 17.58 1.31
C GLU A 95 5.65 16.47 0.67
N ASP A 96 4.78 16.89 -0.26
CA ASP A 96 3.91 15.98 -1.00
C ASP A 96 4.74 15.09 -1.93
N MET A 97 4.50 13.78 -1.83
CA MET A 97 5.16 12.80 -2.69
C MET A 97 4.53 12.83 -4.09
N VAL A 98 5.37 12.93 -5.13
CA VAL A 98 4.95 13.18 -6.53
C VAL A 98 4.26 11.95 -7.18
N GLU A 99 4.54 10.73 -6.71
CA GLU A 99 3.94 9.49 -7.26
C GLU A 99 3.40 8.58 -6.15
N THR A 100 2.16 8.82 -5.74
CA THR A 100 1.42 8.00 -4.76
C THR A 100 0.20 7.33 -5.39
N LEU A 101 -0.30 6.27 -4.75
CA LEU A 101 -1.59 5.72 -5.09
C LEU A 101 -2.67 6.79 -4.93
N SER A 102 -3.65 6.79 -5.84
CA SER A 102 -4.80 7.68 -5.78
C SER A 102 -5.77 7.25 -4.68
N LEU A 103 -5.39 7.50 -3.43
CA LEU A 103 -6.19 7.22 -2.24
C LEU A 103 -7.27 8.28 -2.05
N ARG A 104 -8.39 7.87 -1.46
CA ARG A 104 -9.48 8.74 -1.06
C ARG A 104 -8.98 9.66 0.04
N LYS A 105 -8.84 10.95 -0.27
CA LYS A 105 -8.42 12.00 0.68
C LYS A 105 -9.20 11.90 1.99
N VAL A 106 -8.47 11.94 3.11
CA VAL A 106 -9.05 12.02 4.45
C VAL A 106 -9.35 13.50 4.72
N ARG A 107 -10.63 13.84 4.87
CA ARG A 107 -11.11 15.21 5.14
C ARG A 107 -11.93 15.28 6.43
N ASP A 108 -11.83 14.22 7.23
CA ASP A 108 -12.57 14.06 8.47
C ASP A 108 -12.12 15.15 9.46
N LYS A 109 -13.08 15.95 9.94
CA LYS A 109 -12.84 17.00 10.95
C LYS A 109 -12.70 16.42 12.36
N ASP A 110 -13.28 15.25 12.58
CA ASP A 110 -13.18 14.51 13.83
C ASP A 110 -11.80 13.82 13.90
N PRO A 111 -10.95 14.15 14.89
CA PRO A 111 -9.60 13.61 14.99
C PRO A 111 -9.59 12.10 15.14
N VAL A 112 -10.61 11.50 15.79
CA VAL A 112 -10.70 10.04 15.96
C VAL A 112 -10.86 9.37 14.60
N LYS A 113 -11.87 9.79 13.84
CA LYS A 113 -12.15 9.25 12.51
C LYS A 113 -11.00 9.48 11.53
N ARG A 114 -10.38 10.65 11.60
CA ARG A 114 -9.23 11.01 10.77
C ARG A 114 -8.06 10.06 11.02
N VAL A 115 -7.60 9.93 12.27
CA VAL A 115 -6.47 9.05 12.61
C VAL A 115 -6.80 7.59 12.29
N GLN A 116 -7.99 7.12 12.66
CA GLN A 116 -8.43 5.75 12.37
C GLN A 116 -8.38 5.44 10.87
N ARG A 117 -8.84 6.37 10.03
CA ARG A 117 -8.86 6.20 8.58
C ARG A 117 -7.46 6.22 7.97
N LEU A 118 -6.59 7.12 8.44
CA LEU A 118 -5.19 7.16 8.00
C LEU A 118 -4.43 5.89 8.39
N THR A 119 -4.60 5.41 9.62
CA THR A 119 -4.01 4.15 10.08
C THR A 119 -4.57 2.96 9.27
N THR A 120 -5.86 2.97 8.94
CA THR A 120 -6.45 1.93 8.08
C THR A 120 -5.85 1.95 6.67
N GLN A 121 -5.73 3.13 6.06
CA GLN A 121 -5.10 3.27 4.74
C GLN A 121 -3.64 2.81 4.79
N LEU A 122 -2.90 3.18 5.83
CA LEU A 122 -1.50 2.77 6.01
C LEU A 122 -1.39 1.25 6.10
N GLY A 123 -2.23 0.61 6.91
CA GLY A 123 -2.23 -0.85 7.04
C GLY A 123 -2.63 -1.59 5.78
N ASN A 124 -3.59 -1.06 5.03
CA ASN A 124 -3.99 -1.66 3.76
C ASN A 124 -2.85 -1.57 2.73
N VAL A 125 -2.22 -0.40 2.58
CA VAL A 125 -1.09 -0.21 1.68
C VAL A 125 0.11 -1.05 2.12
N ALA A 126 0.37 -1.18 3.41
CA ALA A 126 1.41 -2.04 3.96
C ALA A 126 1.19 -3.50 3.56
N LYS A 127 -0.06 -3.99 3.64
CA LYS A 127 -0.41 -5.35 3.20
C LYS A 127 -0.29 -5.54 1.69
N PHE A 128 -0.46 -4.49 0.90
CA PHE A 128 -0.24 -4.56 -0.56
C PHE A 128 1.23 -4.64 -0.90
N LEU A 129 2.08 -3.88 -0.20
CA LEU A 129 3.52 -3.99 -0.35
C LEU A 129 4.00 -5.41 0.04
N GLN A 130 3.50 -5.96 1.15
CA GLN A 130 3.76 -7.35 1.53
C GLN A 130 3.31 -8.34 0.44
N ALA A 131 2.13 -8.15 -0.14
CA ALA A 131 1.63 -8.99 -1.23
C ALA A 131 2.50 -8.88 -2.50
N MET A 132 3.04 -7.70 -2.78
CA MET A 132 3.91 -7.46 -3.93
C MET A 132 5.31 -8.05 -3.74
N LEU A 133 5.86 -7.97 -2.52
CA LEU A 133 7.13 -8.59 -2.14
C LEU A 133 7.05 -10.11 -2.18
N ASN A 134 6.00 -10.70 -1.59
CA ASN A 134 5.89 -12.16 -1.44
C ASN A 134 5.19 -12.86 -2.62
N GLY A 135 4.45 -12.12 -3.45
CA GLY A 135 3.66 -12.68 -4.55
C GLY A 135 4.51 -13.16 -5.72
N VAL A 136 4.07 -14.19 -6.44
CA VAL A 136 4.78 -14.64 -7.65
C VAL A 136 4.66 -13.59 -8.75
N PHE A 137 5.77 -13.29 -9.44
CA PHE A 137 5.80 -12.38 -10.58
C PHE A 137 6.59 -13.04 -11.73
N PRO A 138 6.13 -12.95 -12.99
CA PRO A 138 6.70 -13.69 -14.12
C PRO A 138 8.07 -13.17 -14.59
N VAL A 139 8.61 -12.11 -13.97
CA VAL A 139 9.96 -11.60 -14.20
C VAL A 139 10.65 -11.37 -12.85
N PRO A 140 12.00 -11.41 -12.80
CA PRO A 140 12.74 -11.10 -11.57
C PRO A 140 12.32 -9.74 -10.99
N LYS A 141 12.00 -9.73 -9.70
CA LYS A 141 11.60 -8.52 -8.97
C LYS A 141 12.83 -7.68 -8.70
N ASN A 142 12.81 -6.43 -9.16
CA ASN A 142 13.85 -5.47 -8.83
C ASN A 142 13.48 -4.75 -7.53
N VAL A 143 13.62 -5.43 -6.39
CA VAL A 143 13.21 -4.87 -5.09
C VAL A 143 14.21 -3.80 -4.66
N SER A 144 13.73 -2.58 -4.44
CA SER A 144 14.50 -1.57 -3.72
C SER A 144 14.36 -1.80 -2.22
N ALA A 145 15.30 -2.53 -1.63
CA ALA A 145 15.33 -2.78 -0.19
C ALA A 145 15.47 -1.48 0.60
N GLN A 146 16.28 -0.53 0.10
CA GLN A 146 16.46 0.77 0.72
C GLN A 146 15.13 1.52 0.86
N ALA A 147 14.32 1.59 -0.22
CA ALA A 147 13.03 2.28 -0.16
C ALA A 147 12.06 1.67 0.86
N VAL A 148 12.13 0.34 1.08
CA VAL A 148 11.32 -0.33 2.10
C VAL A 148 11.85 -0.04 3.50
N LEU A 149 13.18 -0.11 3.69
CA LEU A 149 13.82 0.20 4.97
C LEU A 149 13.60 1.65 5.37
N ASP A 150 13.65 2.60 4.44
CA ASP A 150 13.39 4.02 4.70
C ASP A 150 11.97 4.23 5.27
N VAL A 151 10.97 3.54 4.71
CA VAL A 151 9.59 3.56 5.24
C VAL A 151 9.54 2.98 6.66
N VAL A 152 10.15 1.81 6.87
CA VAL A 152 10.12 1.12 8.16
C VAL A 152 10.83 1.93 9.23
N CYS A 153 12.09 2.34 8.99
CA CYS A 153 12.88 3.13 9.92
C CYS A 153 12.20 4.45 10.28
N ARG A 154 11.63 5.14 9.28
CA ARG A 154 10.88 6.38 9.51
C ARG A 154 9.60 6.14 10.31
N GLY A 155 8.89 5.05 10.04
CA GLY A 155 7.66 4.74 10.74
C GLY A 155 7.89 4.37 12.21
N LEU A 156 8.98 3.65 12.49
CA LEU A 156 9.39 3.19 13.83
C LEU A 156 10.15 4.25 14.64
N SER A 157 10.63 5.33 14.02
CA SER A 157 11.36 6.39 14.74
C SER A 157 10.45 7.22 15.65
N VAL A 158 9.14 7.18 15.43
CA VAL A 158 8.15 7.86 16.27
C VAL A 158 7.81 7.00 17.49
N GLN A 159 7.86 7.60 18.67
CA GLN A 159 7.57 6.92 19.93
C GLN A 159 6.37 7.57 20.64
N CYS A 160 5.61 6.81 21.44
CA CYS A 160 4.49 7.36 22.20
C CYS A 160 4.91 8.58 23.05
N ALA A 161 6.07 8.52 23.69
CA ALA A 161 6.62 9.63 24.48
C ALA A 161 6.86 10.90 23.63
N SER A 162 7.30 10.76 22.38
CA SER A 162 7.50 11.89 21.46
C SER A 162 6.19 12.53 20.99
N LEU A 163 5.11 11.75 20.88
CA LEU A 163 3.79 12.24 20.51
C LEU A 163 3.10 12.95 21.68
N LEU A 164 3.20 12.37 22.89
CA LEU A 164 2.49 12.86 24.07
C LEU A 164 3.16 14.09 24.71
N SER A 165 4.49 14.21 24.62
CA SER A 165 5.25 15.34 25.17
C SER A 165 5.02 16.67 24.43
N ARG A 166 4.48 16.63 23.21
CA ARG A 166 4.36 17.78 22.32
C ARG A 166 2.93 18.33 22.34
N ASN A 167 2.58 19.07 23.40
CA ASN A 167 1.26 19.71 23.60
C ASN A 167 0.10 18.79 23.24
N SER A 168 -0.20 17.84 24.14
CA SER A 168 -1.06 16.68 23.93
C SER A 168 -2.43 17.03 23.32
N SER A 169 -2.47 17.16 22.00
CA SER A 169 -3.72 17.31 21.25
C SER A 169 -4.49 16.01 21.36
N SER A 170 -5.82 16.07 21.24
CA SER A 170 -6.64 14.87 21.19
C SER A 170 -6.17 13.91 20.09
N GLU A 171 -5.74 14.45 18.94
CA GLU A 171 -5.17 13.69 17.82
C GLU A 171 -3.87 12.95 18.20
N ALA A 172 -2.96 13.59 18.95
CA ALA A 172 -1.71 12.97 19.39
C ALA A 172 -1.96 11.79 20.35
N VAL A 173 -2.93 11.92 21.26
CA VAL A 173 -3.32 10.84 22.18
C VAL A 173 -3.93 9.67 21.40
N ILE A 174 -4.85 9.95 20.47
CA ILE A 174 -5.48 8.91 19.63
C ILE A 174 -4.42 8.19 18.78
N LEU A 175 -3.50 8.93 18.18
CA LEU A 175 -2.41 8.36 17.41
C LEU A 175 -1.49 7.48 18.27
N ALA A 176 -1.17 7.91 19.50
CA ALA A 176 -0.37 7.11 20.42
C ALA A 176 -1.03 5.75 20.73
N CYS A 177 -2.37 5.68 20.77
CA CYS A 177 -3.10 4.42 20.92
C CYS A 177 -2.97 3.50 19.68
N HIS A 178 -2.84 4.07 18.48
CA HIS A 178 -2.68 3.31 17.24
C HIS A 178 -1.23 2.98 16.88
N LEU A 179 -0.25 3.61 17.56
CA LEU A 179 1.17 3.48 17.23
C LEU A 179 1.69 2.03 17.30
N PRO A 180 1.32 1.20 18.30
CA PRO A 180 1.74 -0.20 18.32
C PRO A 180 1.28 -0.99 17.10
N ASP A 181 0.04 -0.78 16.65
CA ASP A 181 -0.49 -1.45 15.45
C ASP A 181 0.25 -0.99 14.19
N ILE A 182 0.57 0.29 14.08
CA ILE A 182 1.38 0.84 12.98
C ILE A 182 2.76 0.16 12.99
N HIS A 183 3.43 0.09 14.14
CA HIS A 183 4.74 -0.53 14.27
C HIS A 183 4.71 -2.02 13.89
N LEU A 184 3.70 -2.77 14.32
CA LEU A 184 3.52 -4.17 13.93
C LEU A 184 3.37 -4.33 12.41
N GLN A 185 2.60 -3.46 11.76
CA GLN A 185 2.43 -3.49 10.30
C GLN A 185 3.72 -3.18 9.55
N LEU A 186 4.56 -2.28 10.07
CA LEU A 186 5.88 -1.96 9.50
C LEU A 186 6.87 -3.11 9.69
N LEU A 187 6.86 -3.76 10.86
CA LEU A 187 7.68 -4.94 11.12
C LEU A 187 7.25 -6.14 10.25
N ASP A 188 5.95 -6.28 9.95
CA ASP A 188 5.45 -7.25 8.98
C ASP A 188 5.96 -6.99 7.55
N ILE A 189 6.12 -5.72 7.15
CA ILE A 189 6.77 -5.35 5.89
C ILE A 189 8.24 -5.79 5.93
N LEU A 190 8.97 -5.48 7.00
CA LEU A 190 10.37 -5.86 7.15
C LEU A 190 10.54 -7.38 7.08
N LYS A 191 9.67 -8.14 7.76
CA LYS A 191 9.64 -9.59 7.68
C LYS A 191 9.44 -10.07 6.23
N SER A 192 8.55 -9.43 5.48
CA SER A 192 8.34 -9.75 4.06
C SER A 192 9.58 -9.41 3.21
N LEU A 193 10.31 -8.35 3.53
CA LEU A 193 11.58 -8.01 2.88
C LEU A 193 12.74 -8.95 3.24
N ILE A 194 12.66 -9.71 4.33
CA ILE A 194 13.70 -10.70 4.67
C ILE A 194 13.39 -12.06 4.04
N LEU A 195 12.10 -12.38 3.85
CA LEU A 195 11.62 -13.70 3.41
C LEU A 195 11.25 -13.80 1.92
N TRP A 196 11.45 -12.75 1.11
CA TRP A 196 11.00 -12.69 -0.30
C TRP A 196 11.89 -13.44 -1.29
#